data_AF-A0A8K0N9I4-F1
#
_entry.id   AF-A0A8K0N9I4-F1
#
_cell.length_a   1.000
_cell.length_b   1.000
_cell.length_c   1.000
_cell.angle_alpha   90.00
_cell.angle_beta   90.00
_cell.angle_gamma   90.00
#
_symmetry.space_group_name_H-M   'P 1'
#
loop_
_entity.id
_entity.type
_entity.pdbx_description
1 polymer ?
#
loop_
_entity_poly.entity_id
_entity_poly.type
_entity_poly.pdbx_seq_one_letter_code
_entity_poly.pdbx_strand_id
1 'polypeptide(L)'
;MGTGKPRWKLSFRRSPSTSPSSSMTTEAPMEFVCPISRSIMADPVIVPSGQTFERSCIQACPPSLPEFNVAEPTAGGEVDCLEEEILIKLMDSEDSEQESALAALRRASRESRERRIALCTPRLLAALRRMLLSRCPGVQVNAAAALVNLTLEATNKVRIVRSGVVPPLVDALKSGHPEARDHAAGAIFSLALEDANRAAIGVLGAIPPLLHLFTRFSESHRARRDAGMALYHLSLAGTNRSKIARTPGAVPALLAVAAEEEGVPAGVQGPPLGRLALMVVCNLAGSAEGRGALMDAGAVAGVVALMRGEAAAEEEEYCVAALYGMSRGSLRFRGLARAAGAEKVLLRVAEAGSAGEVRRRMARRTLRAMRGEKEEEEEEEAVAAAADEDGSVVSDGLVSFRRRYKDFGNGSGANSAEF
;
A
#
# COMPACT_ATOMS: atom_id res chain seq x y z
N MET A 1 55.73 21.25 14.05
CA MET A 1 55.30 21.20 12.63
C MET A 1 55.84 19.92 12.00
N GLY A 2 55.00 19.16 11.29
CA GLY A 2 55.39 18.13 10.29
C GLY A 2 55.83 16.76 10.84
N THR A 3 54.90 15.86 11.21
CA THR A 3 54.38 14.73 10.39
C THR A 3 55.42 13.70 9.91
N GLY A 4 55.85 12.79 10.79
CA GLY A 4 56.47 11.51 10.42
C GLY A 4 55.43 10.38 10.48
N LYS A 5 54.91 9.95 9.32
CA LYS A 5 53.92 8.86 9.21
C LYS A 5 54.54 7.50 9.63
N PRO A 6 53.92 6.70 10.52
CA PRO A 6 54.30 5.30 10.66
C PRO A 6 53.75 4.47 9.48
N ARG A 7 54.65 3.73 8.81
CA ARG A 7 54.36 2.77 7.74
C ARG A 7 53.68 1.53 8.34
N TRP A 8 52.41 1.31 8.00
CA TRP A 8 51.74 0.02 8.24
C TRP A 8 52.28 -1.01 7.23
N LYS A 9 53.07 -1.98 7.72
CA LYS A 9 53.44 -3.18 6.94
C LYS A 9 52.28 -4.17 7.03
N LEU A 10 51.50 -4.30 5.96
CA LEU A 10 50.52 -5.38 5.81
C LEU A 10 51.26 -6.68 5.50
N SER A 11 51.39 -7.55 6.49
CA SER A 11 51.81 -8.94 6.30
C SER A 11 50.65 -9.75 5.75
N PHE A 12 50.69 -10.10 4.47
CA PHE A 12 49.77 -11.08 3.89
C PHE A 12 50.18 -12.49 4.32
N ARG A 13 49.40 -13.11 5.22
CA ARG A 13 49.47 -14.55 5.46
C ARG A 13 48.92 -15.26 4.22
N ARG A 14 49.78 -16.02 3.54
CA ARG A 14 49.42 -16.92 2.46
C ARG A 14 49.06 -18.27 3.09
N SER A 15 47.80 -18.66 3.07
CA SER A 15 47.38 -20.02 3.39
C SER A 15 47.47 -20.90 2.13
N PRO A 16 47.80 -22.20 2.24
CA PRO A 16 48.09 -23.05 1.11
C PRO A 16 46.84 -23.56 0.41
N SER A 17 47.01 -23.84 -0.88
CA SER A 17 46.05 -24.36 -1.83
C SER A 17 45.54 -25.76 -1.48
N THR A 18 44.22 -25.92 -1.55
CA THR A 18 43.58 -27.22 -1.78
C THR A 18 42.58 -27.06 -2.92
N SER A 19 42.86 -27.69 -4.06
CA SER A 19 41.92 -27.92 -5.17
C SER A 19 41.46 -29.39 -5.08
N PRO A 20 40.25 -29.79 -5.53
CA PRO A 20 39.89 -29.64 -6.94
C PRO A 20 38.40 -29.42 -7.30
N SER A 21 38.23 -29.07 -8.58
CA SER A 21 37.09 -29.31 -9.49
C SER A 21 35.75 -28.63 -9.23
N SER A 22 35.56 -27.48 -9.88
CA SER A 22 34.50 -27.31 -10.88
C SER A 22 34.89 -26.17 -11.82
N SER A 23 34.71 -26.38 -13.12
CA SER A 23 34.99 -25.42 -14.19
C SER A 23 34.11 -24.18 -14.03
N MET A 24 34.68 -23.12 -13.46
CA MET A 24 34.12 -21.77 -13.52
C MET A 24 34.86 -21.03 -14.64
N THR A 25 34.33 -21.10 -15.86
CA THR A 25 34.63 -20.08 -16.86
C THR A 25 33.93 -18.81 -16.39
N THR A 26 34.62 -17.97 -15.63
CA THR A 26 34.18 -16.60 -15.36
C THR A 26 34.13 -15.86 -16.69
N GLU A 27 32.96 -15.82 -17.33
CA GLU A 27 32.69 -14.94 -18.46
C GLU A 27 32.87 -13.49 -17.98
N ALA A 28 33.65 -12.73 -18.75
CA ALA A 28 33.84 -11.32 -18.48
C ALA A 28 32.49 -10.58 -18.58
N PRO A 29 32.22 -9.58 -17.70
CA PRO A 29 31.00 -8.79 -17.78
C PRO A 29 30.84 -8.18 -19.18
N MET A 30 29.61 -8.14 -19.70
CA MET A 30 29.35 -7.77 -21.09
C MET A 30 29.85 -6.38 -21.47
N GLU A 31 29.96 -5.45 -20.50
CA GLU A 31 30.53 -4.11 -20.68
C GLU A 31 32.01 -4.09 -21.10
N PHE A 32 32.74 -5.18 -20.87
CA PHE A 32 34.15 -5.32 -21.26
C PHE A 32 34.34 -6.11 -22.55
N VAL A 33 33.26 -6.59 -23.17
CA VAL A 33 33.31 -7.43 -24.36
C VAL A 33 32.93 -6.60 -25.60
N CYS A 34 33.77 -6.63 -26.63
CA CYS A 34 33.51 -5.93 -27.88
C CYS A 34 32.28 -6.55 -28.57
N PRO A 35 31.26 -5.77 -28.93
CA PRO A 35 30.07 -6.30 -29.59
C PRO A 35 30.34 -6.96 -30.96
N ILE A 36 31.42 -6.56 -31.63
CA ILE A 36 31.80 -7.09 -32.97
C ILE A 36 32.59 -8.41 -32.84
N SER A 37 33.67 -8.41 -32.06
CA SER A 37 34.56 -9.59 -31.97
C SER A 37 34.14 -10.59 -30.89
N ARG A 38 33.18 -10.23 -30.02
CA ARG A 38 32.75 -11.02 -28.85
C ARG A 38 33.91 -11.47 -27.94
N SER A 39 34.99 -10.70 -27.95
CA SER A 39 36.17 -10.89 -27.11
C SER A 39 36.35 -9.69 -26.19
N ILE A 40 37.08 -9.87 -25.09
CA ILE A 40 37.37 -8.79 -24.15
C ILE A 40 38.14 -7.69 -24.89
N MET A 41 37.67 -6.44 -24.75
CA MET A 41 38.32 -5.27 -25.33
C MET A 41 39.67 -5.03 -24.66
N ALA A 42 40.73 -4.99 -25.46
CA ALA A 42 42.05 -4.57 -25.07
C ALA A 42 42.27 -3.06 -25.32
N ASP A 43 41.66 -2.50 -26.38
CA ASP A 43 41.69 -1.07 -26.72
C ASP A 43 40.27 -0.55 -27.04
N PRO A 44 39.47 -0.21 -25.99
CA PRO A 44 38.08 0.23 -26.15
C PRO A 44 37.94 1.66 -26.72
N VAL A 45 37.02 1.83 -27.67
CA VAL A 45 36.67 3.09 -28.32
C VAL A 45 35.16 3.30 -28.26
N ILE A 46 34.73 4.44 -27.73
CA ILE A 46 33.31 4.82 -27.64
C ILE A 46 32.92 5.56 -28.92
N VAL A 47 31.87 5.12 -29.60
CA VAL A 47 31.31 5.77 -30.79
C VAL A 47 30.09 6.64 -30.42
N PRO A 48 29.61 7.55 -31.29
CA PRO A 48 28.50 8.47 -30.97
C PRO A 48 27.20 7.83 -30.50
N SER A 49 26.95 6.55 -30.83
CA SER A 49 25.79 5.79 -30.32
C SER A 49 25.89 5.43 -28.83
N GLY A 50 27.01 5.75 -28.17
CA GLY A 50 27.26 5.42 -26.77
C GLY A 50 27.78 3.98 -26.54
N GLN A 51 27.94 3.19 -27.61
CA GLN A 51 28.51 1.85 -27.53
C GLN A 51 30.05 1.89 -27.56
N THR A 52 30.67 0.91 -26.90
CA THR A 52 32.13 0.75 -26.83
C THR A 52 32.55 -0.46 -27.65
N PHE A 53 33.56 -0.29 -28.52
CA PHE A 53 34.09 -1.32 -29.41
C PHE A 53 35.61 -1.42 -29.30
N GLU A 54 36.18 -2.55 -29.66
CA GLU A 54 37.62 -2.70 -29.87
C GLU A 54 38.08 -1.89 -31.10
N ARG A 55 39.16 -1.11 -30.96
CA ARG A 55 39.66 -0.21 -32.02
C ARG A 55 39.94 -0.94 -33.34
N SER A 56 40.54 -2.13 -33.27
CA SER A 56 40.86 -2.92 -34.47
C SER A 56 39.59 -3.34 -35.24
N CYS A 57 38.47 -3.58 -34.55
CA CYS A 57 37.20 -3.95 -35.17
C CYS A 57 36.57 -2.79 -35.94
N ILE A 58 36.65 -1.57 -35.42
CA ILE A 58 36.12 -0.39 -36.13
C ILE A 58 37.02 0.07 -37.28
N GLN A 59 38.34 -0.13 -37.16
CA GLN A 59 39.29 0.22 -38.22
C GLN A 59 39.29 -0.77 -39.39
N ALA A 60 38.90 -2.03 -39.14
CA ALA A 60 38.77 -3.06 -40.15
C ALA A 60 37.47 -2.98 -40.97
N CYS A 61 36.50 -2.14 -40.56
CA CYS A 61 35.26 -1.92 -41.31
C CYS A 61 35.42 -0.77 -42.32
N PRO A 62 35.38 -1.04 -43.64
CA PRO A 62 35.40 0.02 -44.66
C PRO A 62 34.06 0.79 -44.71
N PRO A 63 34.06 2.08 -45.07
CA PRO A 63 32.89 2.95 -44.89
C PRO A 63 31.87 2.92 -46.05
N SER A 64 31.64 1.79 -46.74
CA SER A 64 30.66 1.75 -47.84
C SER A 64 29.96 0.40 -48.06
N LEU A 65 28.64 0.42 -47.77
CA LEU A 65 27.53 -0.44 -48.23
C LEU A 65 27.39 -1.86 -47.65
N PRO A 66 26.20 -2.49 -47.76
CA PRO A 66 24.81 -2.03 -47.61
C PRO A 66 24.18 -2.65 -46.34
N GLU A 67 22.89 -2.44 -46.10
CA GLU A 67 22.08 -3.04 -45.02
C GLU A 67 22.54 -4.45 -44.61
N PHE A 68 23.33 -4.55 -43.53
CA PHE A 68 23.51 -5.82 -42.85
C PHE A 68 22.20 -6.11 -42.14
N ASN A 69 21.53 -7.18 -42.56
CA ASN A 69 20.47 -7.84 -41.81
C ASN A 69 20.95 -8.07 -40.37
N VAL A 70 20.63 -7.12 -39.50
CA VAL A 70 20.60 -7.33 -38.07
C VAL A 70 19.49 -8.33 -37.89
N ALA A 71 19.84 -9.58 -37.59
CA ALA A 71 18.90 -10.52 -37.02
C ALA A 71 18.13 -9.75 -35.93
N GLU A 72 16.82 -9.63 -36.12
CA GLU A 72 15.97 -8.78 -35.29
C GLU A 72 16.37 -8.89 -33.82
N PRO A 73 16.62 -7.77 -33.12
CA PRO A 73 16.58 -7.82 -31.67
C PRO A 73 15.14 -8.15 -31.31
N THR A 74 14.86 -9.42 -31.05
CA THR A 74 13.66 -9.81 -30.35
C THR A 74 13.69 -9.05 -29.01
N ALA A 75 12.70 -8.15 -28.86
CA ALA A 75 12.55 -7.14 -27.81
C ALA A 75 13.14 -5.74 -28.09
N GLY A 76 13.01 -5.22 -29.31
CA GLY A 76 12.73 -3.79 -29.48
C GLY A 76 11.28 -3.52 -29.04
N GLY A 77 11.08 -2.87 -27.90
CA GLY A 77 9.74 -2.42 -27.50
C GLY A 77 9.20 -1.49 -28.57
N GLU A 78 8.03 -1.82 -29.15
CA GLU A 78 7.28 -0.89 -29.96
C GLU A 78 7.13 0.40 -29.16
N VAL A 79 7.67 1.51 -29.68
CA VAL A 79 7.40 2.83 -29.11
C VAL A 79 5.92 3.08 -29.35
N ASP A 80 5.11 3.01 -28.30
CA ASP A 80 3.68 3.34 -28.41
C ASP A 80 3.58 4.79 -28.87
N CYS A 81 3.14 5.00 -30.11
CA CYS A 81 3.00 6.33 -30.71
C CYS A 81 2.19 7.26 -29.81
N LEU A 82 1.24 6.70 -29.04
CA LEU A 82 0.44 7.45 -28.09
C LEU A 82 1.26 7.93 -26.88
N GLU A 83 2.15 7.09 -26.33
CA GLU A 83 2.99 7.49 -25.19
C GLU A 83 3.88 8.67 -25.56
N GLU A 84 4.53 8.62 -26.72
CA GLU A 84 5.43 9.69 -27.14
C GLU A 84 4.66 11.00 -27.41
N GLU A 85 3.50 10.94 -28.06
CA GLU A 85 2.64 12.12 -28.26
C GLU A 85 2.22 12.76 -26.93
N ILE A 86 1.81 11.93 -25.96
CA ILE A 86 1.44 12.40 -24.61
C ILE A 86 2.66 13.05 -23.94
N LEU A 87 3.81 12.39 -23.93
CA LEU A 87 5.00 12.91 -23.27
C LEU A 87 5.46 14.24 -23.86
N ILE A 88 5.40 14.43 -25.18
CA ILE A 88 5.73 15.70 -25.83
C ILE A 88 4.82 16.82 -25.31
N LYS A 89 3.50 16.60 -25.30
CA LYS A 89 2.54 17.60 -24.81
C LYS A 89 2.68 17.88 -23.31
N LEU A 90 3.07 16.89 -22.51
CA LEU A 90 3.36 17.08 -21.07
C LEU A 90 4.66 17.86 -20.79
N MET A 91 5.51 18.07 -21.80
CA MET A 91 6.68 18.94 -21.70
C MET A 91 6.38 20.39 -22.10
N ASP A 92 5.18 20.67 -22.63
CA ASP A 92 4.78 22.02 -23.00
C ASP A 92 4.67 22.91 -21.75
N SER A 93 4.84 24.21 -21.93
CA SER A 93 4.64 25.23 -20.89
C SER A 93 3.17 25.58 -20.67
N GLU A 94 2.30 25.31 -21.64
CA GLU A 94 0.88 25.66 -21.56
C GLU A 94 0.08 24.58 -20.81
N ASP A 95 -0.57 25.00 -19.72
CA ASP A 95 -1.40 24.12 -18.89
C ASP A 95 -2.55 23.46 -19.71
N SER A 96 -3.04 24.13 -20.76
CA SER A 96 -4.10 23.61 -21.64
C SER A 96 -3.65 22.39 -22.45
N GLU A 97 -2.42 22.41 -22.99
CA GLU A 97 -1.85 21.28 -23.74
C GLU A 97 -1.55 20.11 -22.80
N GLN A 98 -1.01 20.40 -21.61
CA GLN A 98 -0.79 19.39 -20.57
C GLN A 98 -2.11 18.73 -20.15
N GLU A 99 -3.15 19.52 -19.92
CA GLU A 99 -4.48 19.02 -19.53
C GLU A 99 -5.10 18.14 -20.63
N SER A 100 -5.03 18.58 -21.88
CA SER A 100 -5.50 17.81 -23.05
C SER A 100 -4.79 16.46 -23.17
N ALA A 101 -3.47 16.43 -22.98
CA ALA A 101 -2.68 15.20 -22.99
C ALA A 101 -3.05 14.25 -21.85
N LEU A 102 -3.26 14.77 -20.64
CA LEU A 102 -3.71 13.96 -19.50
C LEU A 102 -5.14 13.44 -19.67
N ALA A 103 -6.02 14.22 -20.30
CA ALA A 103 -7.36 13.76 -20.65
C ALA A 103 -7.32 12.62 -21.68
N ALA A 104 -6.41 12.70 -22.67
CA ALA A 104 -6.16 11.61 -23.62
C ALA A 104 -5.64 10.36 -22.91
N LEU A 105 -4.66 10.51 -22.02
CA LEU A 105 -4.15 9.41 -21.21
C LEU A 105 -5.24 8.77 -20.33
N ARG A 106 -6.05 9.60 -19.66
CA ARG A 106 -7.18 9.15 -18.83
C ARG A 106 -8.16 8.33 -19.67
N ARG A 107 -8.51 8.78 -20.88
CA ARG A 107 -9.36 8.01 -21.81
C ARG A 107 -8.72 6.68 -22.22
N ALA A 108 -7.46 6.69 -22.66
CA ALA A 108 -6.75 5.49 -23.09
C ALA A 108 -6.65 4.42 -21.97
N SER A 109 -6.42 4.85 -20.72
CA SER A 109 -6.35 3.96 -19.56
C SER A 109 -7.69 3.28 -19.19
N ARG A 110 -8.81 3.74 -19.77
CA ARG A 110 -10.14 3.13 -19.57
C ARG A 110 -10.49 2.09 -20.62
N GLU A 111 -9.78 2.07 -21.75
CA GLU A 111 -10.12 1.23 -22.90
C GLU A 111 -9.99 -0.26 -22.58
N SER A 112 -8.86 -0.66 -21.98
CA SER A 112 -8.61 -2.07 -21.66
C SER A 112 -7.62 -2.27 -20.53
N ARG A 113 -7.56 -3.50 -20.03
CA ARG A 113 -6.55 -3.96 -19.07
C ARG A 113 -5.15 -3.88 -19.66
N GLU A 114 -5.00 -4.31 -20.90
CA GLU A 114 -3.74 -4.34 -21.64
C GLU A 114 -3.19 -2.92 -21.82
N ARG A 115 -4.05 -1.95 -22.15
CA ARG A 115 -3.70 -0.52 -22.22
C ARG A 115 -3.17 -0.01 -20.89
N ARG A 116 -3.82 -0.33 -19.76
CA ARG A 116 -3.34 0.08 -18.43
C ARG A 116 -1.96 -0.50 -18.10
N ILE A 117 -1.69 -1.73 -18.51
CA ILE A 117 -0.39 -2.37 -18.29
C ILE A 117 0.67 -1.70 -19.18
N ALA A 118 0.37 -1.51 -20.47
CA ALA A 118 1.28 -0.90 -21.44
C ALA A 118 1.64 0.55 -21.07
N LEU A 119 0.66 1.36 -20.68
CA LEU A 119 0.86 2.77 -20.32
C LEU A 119 1.56 2.97 -18.96
N CYS A 120 1.77 1.91 -18.16
CA CYS A 120 2.44 2.01 -16.86
C CYS A 120 3.97 2.01 -16.98
N THR A 121 4.50 2.87 -17.85
CA THR A 121 5.94 2.98 -18.11
C THR A 121 6.64 3.90 -17.10
N PRO A 122 7.95 3.72 -16.86
CA PRO A 122 8.71 4.62 -15.99
C PRO A 122 8.68 6.09 -16.44
N ARG A 123 8.70 6.35 -17.77
CA ARG A 123 8.66 7.70 -18.34
C ARG A 123 7.34 8.38 -18.02
N LEU A 124 6.22 7.68 -18.25
CA LEU A 124 4.90 8.24 -17.99
C LEU A 124 4.63 8.44 -16.50
N LEU A 125 5.05 7.51 -15.65
CA LEU A 125 4.95 7.67 -14.19
C LEU A 125 5.77 8.88 -13.70
N ALA A 126 6.96 9.11 -14.26
CA ALA A 126 7.76 10.30 -13.95
C ALA A 126 7.06 11.60 -14.40
N ALA A 127 6.40 11.60 -15.55
CA ALA A 127 5.61 12.73 -16.01
C ALA A 127 4.39 12.99 -15.09
N LEU A 128 3.61 11.95 -14.78
CA LEU A 128 2.45 12.02 -13.87
C LEU A 128 2.84 12.54 -12.49
N ARG A 129 4.00 12.15 -11.95
CA ARG A 129 4.52 12.68 -10.67
C ARG A 129 4.65 14.20 -10.68
N ARG A 130 5.13 14.79 -11.78
CA ARG A 130 5.24 16.25 -11.92
C ARG A 130 3.86 16.88 -12.04
N MET A 131 2.97 16.29 -12.84
CA MET A 131 1.63 16.83 -13.08
C MET A 131 0.74 16.81 -11.82
N LEU A 132 0.90 15.82 -10.93
CA LEU A 132 0.23 15.78 -9.62
C LEU A 132 0.58 16.98 -8.72
N LEU A 133 1.72 17.62 -8.94
CA LEU A 133 2.18 18.80 -8.20
C LEU A 133 1.78 20.11 -8.91
N SER A 134 1.09 20.04 -10.05
CA SER A 134 0.62 21.23 -10.77
C SER A 134 -0.38 22.02 -9.92
N ARG A 135 -0.34 23.35 -10.07
CA ARG A 135 -1.30 24.27 -9.46
C ARG A 135 -2.56 24.42 -10.30
N CYS A 136 -2.54 23.99 -11.56
CA CYS A 136 -3.71 23.98 -12.41
C CYS A 136 -4.62 22.80 -12.02
N PRO A 137 -5.87 23.06 -11.57
CA PRO A 137 -6.78 22.00 -11.14
C PRO A 137 -7.04 20.95 -12.22
N GLY A 138 -7.25 21.36 -13.47
CA GLY A 138 -7.51 20.45 -14.59
C GLY A 138 -6.35 19.47 -14.84
N VAL A 139 -5.11 19.97 -14.82
CA VAL A 139 -3.89 19.15 -14.92
C VAL A 139 -3.80 18.19 -13.73
N GLN A 140 -3.92 18.69 -12.50
CA GLN A 140 -3.77 17.86 -11.30
C GLN A 140 -4.83 16.76 -11.22
N VAL A 141 -6.10 17.10 -11.50
CA VAL A 141 -7.23 16.17 -11.49
C VAL A 141 -7.05 15.08 -12.55
N ASN A 142 -6.75 15.45 -13.79
CA ASN A 142 -6.59 14.47 -14.87
C ASN A 142 -5.37 13.57 -14.64
N ALA A 143 -4.27 14.09 -14.08
CA ALA A 143 -3.13 13.29 -13.68
C ALA A 143 -3.49 12.27 -12.58
N ALA A 144 -4.19 12.71 -11.53
CA ALA A 144 -4.64 11.83 -10.46
C ALA A 144 -5.60 10.75 -10.98
N ALA A 145 -6.57 11.12 -11.83
CA ALA A 145 -7.52 10.20 -12.41
C ALA A 145 -6.88 9.16 -13.34
N ALA A 146 -5.97 9.59 -14.22
CA ALA A 146 -5.20 8.68 -15.08
C ALA A 146 -4.40 7.69 -14.23
N LEU A 147 -3.72 8.18 -13.18
CA LEU A 147 -2.96 7.33 -12.29
C LEU A 147 -3.83 6.30 -11.56
N VAL A 148 -5.00 6.70 -11.02
CA VAL A 148 -5.95 5.77 -10.38
C VAL A 148 -6.30 4.63 -11.33
N ASN A 149 -6.60 4.92 -12.59
CA ASN A 149 -6.89 3.87 -13.57
C ASN A 149 -5.72 2.90 -13.69
N LEU A 150 -4.48 3.38 -13.80
CA LEU A 150 -3.30 2.52 -13.87
C LEU A 150 -3.12 1.62 -12.62
N THR A 151 -3.53 2.09 -11.43
CA THR A 151 -3.43 1.31 -10.19
C THR A 151 -4.38 0.10 -10.14
N LEU A 152 -5.41 0.06 -10.99
CA LEU A 152 -6.39 -1.03 -10.99
C LEU A 152 -5.75 -2.39 -11.31
N GLU A 153 -4.62 -2.39 -12.02
CA GLU A 153 -3.91 -3.60 -12.39
C GLU A 153 -2.91 -4.03 -11.31
N ALA A 154 -3.04 -5.27 -10.82
CA ALA A 154 -2.16 -5.82 -9.77
C ALA A 154 -0.67 -5.74 -10.15
N THR A 155 -0.34 -6.01 -11.41
CA THR A 155 1.04 -5.93 -11.92
C THR A 155 1.63 -4.52 -11.80
N ASN A 156 0.80 -3.48 -11.87
CA ASN A 156 1.22 -2.08 -11.83
C ASN A 156 1.45 -1.56 -10.41
N LYS A 157 0.78 -2.12 -9.39
CA LYS A 157 0.76 -1.52 -8.03
C LYS A 157 2.15 -1.36 -7.43
N VAL A 158 3.01 -2.38 -7.49
CA VAL A 158 4.36 -2.32 -6.92
C VAL A 158 5.25 -1.34 -7.68
N ARG A 159 5.20 -1.35 -9.03
CA ARG A 159 6.00 -0.42 -9.84
C ARG A 159 5.59 1.04 -9.65
N ILE A 160 4.30 1.30 -9.48
CA ILE A 160 3.78 2.66 -9.22
C ILE A 160 4.33 3.19 -7.90
N VAL A 161 4.30 2.40 -6.82
CA VAL A 161 4.90 2.83 -5.53
C VAL A 161 6.41 3.05 -5.67
N ARG A 162 7.12 2.12 -6.32
CA ARG A 162 8.58 2.24 -6.56
C ARG A 162 8.97 3.42 -7.44
N SER A 163 8.06 3.92 -8.28
CA SER A 163 8.30 5.11 -9.11
C SER A 163 8.39 6.41 -8.29
N GLY A 164 8.02 6.37 -7.01
CA GLY A 164 8.04 7.54 -6.12
C GLY A 164 6.80 8.43 -6.24
N VAL A 165 5.65 7.88 -6.64
CA VAL A 165 4.40 8.65 -6.80
C VAL A 165 3.66 8.93 -5.49
N VAL A 166 3.94 8.18 -4.43
CA VAL A 166 3.19 8.30 -3.16
C VAL A 166 3.35 9.69 -2.54
N PRO A 167 4.54 10.33 -2.46
CA PRO A 167 4.63 11.68 -1.89
C PRO A 167 3.81 12.74 -2.67
N PRO A 168 3.84 12.81 -4.02
CA PRO A 168 2.91 13.67 -4.77
C PRO A 168 1.42 13.41 -4.50
N LEU A 169 1.02 12.14 -4.36
CA LEU A 169 -0.36 11.79 -3.98
C LEU A 169 -0.69 12.28 -2.55
N VAL A 170 0.26 12.17 -1.63
CA VAL A 170 0.14 12.68 -0.26
C VAL A 170 -0.01 14.20 -0.24
N ASP A 171 0.67 14.92 -1.11
CA ASP A 171 0.52 16.37 -1.24
C ASP A 171 -0.84 16.75 -1.85
N ALA A 172 -1.30 16.00 -2.87
CA ALA A 172 -2.65 16.15 -3.41
C ALA A 172 -3.73 15.89 -2.35
N LEU A 173 -3.53 14.93 -1.45
CA LEU A 173 -4.45 14.69 -0.34
C LEU A 173 -4.55 15.88 0.62
N LYS A 174 -3.43 16.55 0.93
CA LYS A 174 -3.38 17.66 1.89
C LYS A 174 -3.93 18.96 1.33
N SER A 175 -3.57 19.30 0.09
CA SER A 175 -3.78 20.64 -0.47
C SER A 175 -4.25 20.64 -1.93
N GLY A 176 -4.53 19.48 -2.51
CA GLY A 176 -5.05 19.37 -3.88
C GLY A 176 -6.50 19.82 -4.00
N HIS A 177 -6.92 20.03 -5.25
CA HIS A 177 -8.32 20.27 -5.61
C HIS A 177 -9.22 19.13 -5.08
N PRO A 178 -10.48 19.38 -4.65
CA PRO A 178 -11.35 18.34 -4.10
C PRO A 178 -11.43 17.07 -4.95
N GLU A 179 -11.64 17.19 -6.26
CA GLU A 179 -11.69 16.02 -7.15
C GLU A 179 -10.34 15.29 -7.25
N ALA A 180 -9.21 16.02 -7.21
CA ALA A 180 -7.89 15.40 -7.19
C ALA A 180 -7.62 14.67 -5.87
N ARG A 181 -8.17 15.17 -4.75
CA ARG A 181 -8.10 14.53 -3.43
C ARG A 181 -8.89 13.22 -3.42
N ASP A 182 -10.08 13.19 -4.00
CA ASP A 182 -10.90 11.98 -4.16
C ASP A 182 -10.13 10.92 -4.97
N HIS A 183 -9.56 11.31 -6.11
CA HIS A 183 -8.71 10.42 -6.91
C HIS A 183 -7.45 9.97 -6.15
N ALA A 184 -6.79 10.86 -5.41
CA ALA A 184 -5.61 10.50 -4.64
C ALA A 184 -5.92 9.48 -3.54
N ALA A 185 -7.05 9.63 -2.84
CA ALA A 185 -7.51 8.66 -1.85
C ALA A 185 -7.78 7.28 -2.49
N GLY A 186 -8.48 7.26 -3.63
CA GLY A 186 -8.74 6.05 -4.40
C GLY A 186 -7.46 5.37 -4.91
N ALA A 187 -6.47 6.15 -5.37
CA ALA A 187 -5.17 5.61 -5.79
C ALA A 187 -4.43 4.95 -4.62
N ILE A 188 -4.35 5.62 -3.47
CA ILE A 188 -3.66 5.06 -2.30
C ILE A 188 -4.38 3.81 -1.78
N PHE A 189 -5.72 3.80 -1.76
CA PHE A 189 -6.51 2.61 -1.44
C PHE A 189 -6.16 1.45 -2.37
N SER A 190 -6.24 1.65 -3.69
CA SER A 190 -5.95 0.62 -4.69
C SER A 190 -4.52 0.05 -4.55
N LEU A 191 -3.54 0.93 -4.31
CA LEU A 191 -2.16 0.54 -4.08
C LEU A 191 -1.95 -0.23 -2.76
N ALA A 192 -2.72 0.08 -1.71
CA ALA A 192 -2.66 -0.58 -0.41
C ALA A 192 -3.28 -1.98 -0.39
N LEU A 193 -4.08 -2.33 -1.41
CA LEU A 193 -4.54 -3.71 -1.61
C LEU A 193 -3.37 -4.68 -1.75
N GLU A 194 -2.26 -4.22 -2.34
CA GLU A 194 -1.04 -5.00 -2.50
C GLU A 194 -0.21 -5.02 -1.21
N ASP A 195 0.00 -6.21 -0.66
CA ASP A 195 0.69 -6.44 0.62
C ASP A 195 2.09 -5.80 0.63
N ALA A 196 2.85 -5.96 -0.45
CA ALA A 196 4.20 -5.43 -0.61
C ALA A 196 4.29 -3.90 -0.53
N ASN A 197 3.18 -3.19 -0.78
CA ASN A 197 3.14 -1.73 -0.77
C ASN A 197 2.79 -1.14 0.59
N ARG A 198 2.08 -1.87 1.46
CA ARG A 198 1.43 -1.32 2.66
C ARG A 198 2.44 -0.61 3.56
N ALA A 199 3.51 -1.28 3.95
CA ALA A 199 4.53 -0.72 4.83
C ALA A 199 5.19 0.54 4.22
N ALA A 200 5.51 0.49 2.93
CA ALA A 200 6.13 1.60 2.21
C ALA A 200 5.22 2.83 2.14
N ILE A 201 3.95 2.67 1.79
CA ILE A 201 2.97 3.77 1.73
C ILE A 201 2.86 4.48 3.08
N GLY A 202 2.82 3.73 4.19
CA GLY A 202 2.80 4.32 5.51
C GLY A 202 4.12 4.96 5.93
N VAL A 203 5.28 4.54 5.40
CA VAL A 203 6.57 5.24 5.59
C VAL A 203 6.58 6.56 4.82
N LEU A 204 5.99 6.59 3.63
CA LEU A 204 5.93 7.76 2.76
C LEU A 204 4.88 8.80 3.21
N GLY A 205 4.33 8.67 4.42
CA GLY A 205 3.55 9.73 5.07
C GLY A 205 2.06 9.78 4.71
N ALA A 206 1.49 8.71 4.15
CA ALA A 206 0.08 8.69 3.76
C ALA A 206 -0.90 8.68 4.94
N ILE A 207 -0.50 8.16 6.11
CA ILE A 207 -1.41 7.92 7.24
C ILE A 207 -2.09 9.21 7.76
N PRO A 208 -1.37 10.30 8.12
CA PRO A 208 -2.03 11.48 8.69
C PRO A 208 -3.02 12.18 7.73
N PRO A 209 -2.70 12.40 6.44
CA PRO A 209 -3.67 12.98 5.49
C PRO A 209 -4.89 12.11 5.25
N LEU A 210 -4.72 10.77 5.21
CA LEU A 210 -5.85 9.85 5.10
C LEU A 210 -6.75 9.89 6.35
N LEU A 211 -6.16 9.97 7.56
CA LEU A 211 -6.93 10.15 8.79
C LEU A 211 -7.72 11.47 8.75
N HIS A 212 -7.07 12.58 8.39
CA HIS A 212 -7.72 13.88 8.27
C HIS A 212 -8.88 13.87 7.27
N LEU A 213 -8.68 13.25 6.10
CA LEU A 213 -9.72 13.09 5.08
C LEU A 213 -10.88 12.23 5.59
N PHE A 214 -10.60 11.11 6.26
CA PHE A 214 -11.62 10.18 6.77
C PHE A 214 -12.53 10.82 7.83
N THR A 215 -11.97 11.68 8.69
CA THR A 215 -12.65 12.22 9.88
C THR A 215 -13.34 13.57 9.63
N ARG A 216 -13.27 14.11 8.42
CA ARG A 216 -13.77 15.46 8.11
C ARG A 216 -15.11 15.39 7.37
N PHE A 217 -16.18 15.79 8.06
CA PHE A 217 -17.55 15.81 7.54
C PHE A 217 -17.77 16.64 6.26
N SER A 218 -16.93 17.65 6.00
CA SER A 218 -17.06 18.49 4.80
C SER A 218 -16.56 17.83 3.52
N GLU A 219 -15.91 16.68 3.62
CA GLU A 219 -15.34 15.96 2.47
C GLU A 219 -16.39 15.02 1.87
N SER A 220 -16.23 14.66 0.60
CA SER A 220 -17.18 13.77 -0.08
C SER A 220 -17.25 12.40 0.62
N HIS A 221 -18.46 11.81 0.70
CA HIS A 221 -18.62 10.47 1.27
C HIS A 221 -17.71 9.44 0.56
N ARG A 222 -17.52 9.60 -0.76
CA ARG A 222 -16.60 8.78 -1.55
C ARG A 222 -15.15 8.89 -1.05
N ALA A 223 -14.64 10.11 -0.87
CA ALA A 223 -13.28 10.34 -0.41
C ALA A 223 -13.05 9.83 1.00
N ARG A 224 -14.01 10.07 1.91
CA ARG A 224 -13.98 9.52 3.27
C ARG A 224 -13.93 8.00 3.25
N ARG A 225 -14.79 7.36 2.44
CA ARG A 225 -14.83 5.90 2.30
C ARG A 225 -13.51 5.34 1.77
N ASP A 226 -12.98 5.90 0.70
CA ASP A 226 -11.71 5.43 0.10
C ASP A 226 -10.54 5.66 1.06
N ALA A 227 -10.54 6.75 1.83
CA ALA A 227 -9.57 6.98 2.89
C ALA A 227 -9.67 5.95 4.04
N GLY A 228 -10.88 5.64 4.49
CA GLY A 228 -11.12 4.61 5.50
C GLY A 228 -10.68 3.22 5.03
N MET A 229 -10.99 2.86 3.78
CA MET A 229 -10.51 1.62 3.15
C MET A 229 -8.99 1.57 3.05
N ALA A 230 -8.36 2.66 2.61
CA ALA A 230 -6.90 2.77 2.58
C ALA A 230 -6.30 2.56 3.97
N LEU A 231 -6.80 3.23 5.00
CA LEU A 231 -6.34 3.08 6.39
C LEU A 231 -6.50 1.64 6.89
N TYR A 232 -7.64 1.00 6.60
CA TYR A 232 -7.85 -0.40 6.94
C TYR A 232 -6.78 -1.30 6.32
N HIS A 233 -6.56 -1.23 5.01
CA HIS A 233 -5.55 -2.05 4.34
C HIS A 233 -4.13 -1.73 4.80
N LEU A 234 -3.79 -0.44 4.99
CA LEU A 234 -2.48 -0.04 5.49
C LEU A 234 -2.24 -0.56 6.91
N SER A 235 -3.27 -0.59 7.77
CA SER A 235 -3.19 -1.11 9.14
C SER A 235 -3.06 -2.63 9.24
N LEU A 236 -3.12 -3.37 8.13
CA LEU A 236 -2.76 -4.80 8.13
C LEU A 236 -1.25 -5.00 8.34
N ALA A 237 -0.42 -4.01 7.96
CA ALA A 237 1.01 -4.04 8.22
C ALA A 237 1.33 -3.59 9.66
N GLY A 238 2.11 -4.40 10.40
CA GLY A 238 2.53 -4.11 11.79
C GLY A 238 3.14 -2.72 11.98
N THR A 239 4.07 -2.34 11.11
CA THR A 239 4.75 -1.03 11.15
C THR A 239 3.79 0.15 11.01
N ASN A 240 2.68 -0.02 10.28
CA ASN A 240 1.67 1.00 10.10
C ASN A 240 0.67 1.06 11.25
N ARG A 241 0.35 -0.08 11.89
CA ARG A 241 -0.46 -0.10 13.13
C ARG A 241 0.16 0.81 14.19
N SER A 242 1.47 0.66 14.41
CA SER A 242 2.25 1.52 15.30
C SER A 242 2.23 3.00 14.92
N LYS A 243 2.24 3.32 13.62
CA LYS A 243 2.19 4.73 13.16
C LYS A 243 0.82 5.36 13.34
N ILE A 244 -0.25 4.62 13.03
CA ILE A 244 -1.61 5.08 13.27
C ILE A 244 -1.81 5.30 14.78
N ALA A 245 -1.39 4.35 15.62
CA ALA A 245 -1.48 4.45 17.08
C ALA A 245 -0.73 5.66 17.66
N ARG A 246 0.44 6.01 17.10
CA ARG A 246 1.22 7.19 17.51
C ARG A 246 0.74 8.51 16.94
N THR A 247 -0.15 8.49 15.95
CA THR A 247 -0.64 9.73 15.35
C THR A 247 -1.55 10.45 16.36
N PRO A 248 -1.24 11.70 16.74
CA PRO A 248 -2.00 12.42 17.75
C PRO A 248 -3.48 12.52 17.37
N GLY A 249 -4.37 12.18 18.30
CA GLY A 249 -5.81 12.24 18.09
C GLY A 249 -6.39 11.19 17.13
N ALA A 250 -5.59 10.28 16.57
CA ALA A 250 -6.08 9.28 15.61
C ALA A 250 -7.15 8.36 16.21
N VAL A 251 -6.92 7.80 17.39
CA VAL A 251 -7.90 6.91 18.03
C VAL A 251 -9.20 7.64 18.37
N PRO A 252 -9.20 8.81 19.07
CA PRO A 252 -10.42 9.57 19.30
C PRO A 252 -11.19 9.89 18.02
N ALA A 253 -10.47 10.24 16.93
CA ALA A 253 -11.10 10.56 15.66
C ALA A 253 -11.74 9.32 14.99
N LEU A 254 -11.09 8.15 15.06
CA LEU A 254 -11.69 6.89 14.61
C LEU A 254 -12.94 6.53 15.43
N LEU A 255 -12.92 6.73 16.74
CA LEU A 255 -14.07 6.47 17.60
C LEU A 255 -15.22 7.45 17.33
N ALA A 256 -14.90 8.71 17.00
CA ALA A 256 -15.90 9.70 16.58
C ALA A 256 -16.58 9.24 15.29
N VAL A 257 -15.82 8.83 14.26
CA VAL A 257 -16.38 8.29 13.01
C VAL A 257 -17.19 7.02 13.25
N ALA A 258 -16.76 6.16 14.17
CA ALA A 258 -17.52 4.96 14.58
C ALA A 258 -18.86 5.28 15.26
N ALA A 259 -18.99 6.47 15.86
CA ALA A 259 -20.21 6.93 16.52
C ALA A 259 -21.11 7.79 15.62
N GLU A 260 -20.69 8.07 14.39
CA GLU A 260 -21.51 8.80 13.43
C GLU A 260 -22.68 7.92 12.98
N GLU A 261 -23.90 8.40 13.18
CA GLU A 261 -25.13 7.76 12.68
C GLU A 261 -25.41 8.12 11.21
N GLU A 262 -24.35 8.36 10.43
CA GLU A 262 -24.48 8.73 9.02
C GLU A 262 -24.78 7.47 8.20
N GLY A 263 -26.04 7.35 7.78
CA GLY A 263 -26.47 6.30 6.85
C GLY A 263 -25.74 6.42 5.52
N VAL A 264 -25.43 5.28 4.90
CA VAL A 264 -24.82 5.26 3.56
C VAL A 264 -25.75 5.99 2.58
N PRO A 265 -25.28 7.01 1.84
CA PRO A 265 -26.11 7.71 0.86
C PRO A 265 -26.75 6.72 -0.12
N ALA A 266 -28.01 6.96 -0.48
CA ALA A 266 -28.75 6.08 -1.38
C ALA A 266 -27.99 5.87 -2.70
N GLY A 267 -27.80 4.61 -3.08
CA GLY A 267 -27.08 4.21 -4.30
C GLY A 267 -25.56 4.00 -4.14
N VAL A 268 -24.97 4.30 -2.98
CA VAL A 268 -23.54 4.02 -2.73
C VAL A 268 -23.39 2.59 -2.20
N GLN A 269 -22.73 1.72 -2.97
CA GLN A 269 -22.40 0.36 -2.52
C GLN A 269 -21.16 0.39 -1.62
N GLY A 270 -21.19 -0.19 -0.41
CA GLY A 270 -20.00 -0.33 0.44
C GLY A 270 -20.31 -0.37 1.93
N PRO A 271 -19.30 -0.59 2.80
CA PRO A 271 -19.48 -0.51 4.24
C PRO A 271 -19.79 0.93 4.68
N PRO A 272 -20.56 1.12 5.76
CA PRO A 272 -20.68 2.43 6.40
C PRO A 272 -19.33 2.88 6.96
N LEU A 273 -19.15 4.20 7.09
CA LEU A 273 -17.89 4.79 7.58
C LEU A 273 -17.58 4.33 9.02
N GLY A 274 -18.61 4.20 9.86
CA GLY A 274 -18.44 3.72 11.24
C GLY A 274 -17.84 2.32 11.30
N ARG A 275 -18.33 1.39 10.47
CA ARG A 275 -17.74 0.06 10.29
C ARG A 275 -16.27 0.11 9.86
N LEU A 276 -15.91 0.98 8.92
CA LEU A 276 -14.51 1.13 8.48
C LEU A 276 -13.61 1.59 9.64
N ALA A 277 -14.08 2.54 10.45
CA ALA A 277 -13.35 3.01 11.62
C ALA A 277 -13.14 1.88 12.64
N LEU A 278 -14.17 1.08 12.92
CA LEU A 278 -14.08 -0.09 13.79
C LEU A 278 -13.12 -1.15 13.25
N MET A 279 -13.08 -1.38 11.94
CA MET A 279 -12.12 -2.29 11.30
C MET A 279 -10.67 -1.85 11.53
N VAL A 280 -10.38 -0.54 11.44
CA VAL A 280 -9.06 0.01 11.77
C VAL A 280 -8.76 -0.18 13.26
N VAL A 281 -9.71 0.13 14.14
CA VAL A 281 -9.57 -0.07 15.61
C VAL A 281 -9.25 -1.53 15.95
N CYS A 282 -9.93 -2.49 15.33
CA CYS A 282 -9.65 -3.93 15.49
C CYS A 282 -8.19 -4.26 15.11
N ASN A 283 -7.69 -3.73 14.00
CA ASN A 283 -6.32 -3.95 13.57
C ASN A 283 -5.31 -3.36 14.56
N LEU A 284 -5.58 -2.15 15.10
CA LEU A 284 -4.74 -1.53 16.13
C LEU A 284 -4.68 -2.36 17.41
N ALA A 285 -5.82 -2.89 17.86
CA ALA A 285 -5.92 -3.77 19.02
C ALA A 285 -5.07 -5.05 18.88
N GLY A 286 -4.75 -5.42 17.64
CA GLY A 286 -3.85 -6.52 17.32
C GLY A 286 -2.38 -6.29 17.70
N SER A 287 -1.98 -5.09 18.11
CA SER A 287 -0.59 -4.74 18.48
C SER A 287 -0.50 -4.19 19.90
N ALA A 288 0.61 -4.43 20.62
CA ALA A 288 0.76 -3.95 21.99
C ALA A 288 0.72 -2.41 22.09
N GLU A 289 1.40 -1.73 21.16
CA GLU A 289 1.40 -0.27 21.05
C GLU A 289 0.00 0.28 20.71
N GLY A 290 -0.70 -0.36 19.76
CA GLY A 290 -2.07 0.01 19.43
C GLY A 290 -3.05 -0.23 20.59
N ARG A 291 -2.93 -1.34 21.34
CA ARG A 291 -3.73 -1.56 22.56
C ARG A 291 -3.49 -0.46 23.60
N GLY A 292 -2.24 -0.07 23.82
CA GLY A 292 -1.88 1.03 24.71
C GLY A 292 -2.61 2.32 24.31
N ALA A 293 -2.43 2.74 23.05
CA ALA A 293 -3.06 3.94 22.51
C ALA A 293 -4.59 3.90 22.56
N LEU A 294 -5.21 2.74 22.28
CA LEU A 294 -6.65 2.54 22.40
C LEU A 294 -7.13 2.74 23.85
N MET A 295 -6.43 2.18 24.83
CA MET A 295 -6.78 2.36 26.24
C MET A 295 -6.52 3.79 26.74
N ASP A 296 -5.48 4.46 26.26
CA ASP A 296 -5.18 5.87 26.57
C ASP A 296 -6.27 6.81 26.06
N ALA A 297 -6.80 6.53 24.86
CA ALA A 297 -7.86 7.31 24.24
C ALA A 297 -9.28 6.95 24.72
N GLY A 298 -9.44 6.05 25.70
CA GLY A 298 -10.75 5.66 26.22
C GLY A 298 -11.58 4.78 25.28
N ALA A 299 -10.94 4.06 24.34
CA ALA A 299 -11.63 3.23 23.35
C ALA A 299 -12.51 2.14 23.95
N VAL A 300 -12.14 1.61 25.13
CA VAL A 300 -12.96 0.60 25.83
C VAL A 300 -14.35 1.17 26.16
N ALA A 301 -14.41 2.39 26.71
CA ALA A 301 -15.68 3.04 27.03
C ALA A 301 -16.45 3.44 25.77
N GLY A 302 -15.75 3.97 24.75
CA GLY A 302 -16.34 4.34 23.46
C GLY A 302 -17.00 3.15 22.76
N VAL A 303 -16.28 2.02 22.62
CA VAL A 303 -16.81 0.81 21.97
C VAL A 303 -17.98 0.21 22.77
N VAL A 304 -17.92 0.22 24.11
CA VAL A 304 -19.05 -0.23 24.94
C VAL A 304 -20.28 0.67 24.77
N ALA A 305 -20.08 1.98 24.59
CA ALA A 305 -21.18 2.90 24.32
C ALA A 305 -21.83 2.62 22.95
N LEU A 306 -21.03 2.36 21.90
CA LEU A 306 -21.54 1.97 20.58
C LEU A 306 -22.43 0.72 20.65
N MET A 307 -22.02 -0.29 21.43
CA MET A 307 -22.81 -1.52 21.62
C MET A 307 -24.10 -1.35 22.44
N ARG A 308 -24.33 -0.16 23.02
CA ARG A 308 -25.60 0.17 23.70
C ARG A 308 -26.57 0.89 22.77
N GLY A 309 -26.10 1.48 21.68
CA GLY A 309 -26.93 2.17 20.70
C GLY A 309 -27.76 1.21 19.83
N GLU A 310 -28.76 1.74 19.14
CA GLU A 310 -29.65 0.96 18.26
C GLU A 310 -28.92 0.47 16.99
N ALA A 311 -27.90 1.21 16.52
CA ALA A 311 -27.02 0.82 15.41
C ALA A 311 -26.12 -0.40 15.73
N ALA A 312 -26.09 -0.86 16.99
CA ALA A 312 -25.20 -1.91 17.45
C ALA A 312 -25.38 -3.22 16.69
N ALA A 313 -26.56 -3.57 16.17
CA ALA A 313 -26.80 -4.91 15.62
C ALA A 313 -25.92 -5.26 14.41
N GLU A 314 -25.64 -4.30 13.52
CA GLU A 314 -24.82 -4.56 12.32
C GLU A 314 -23.32 -4.52 12.59
N GLU A 315 -22.90 -3.74 13.58
CA GLU A 315 -21.49 -3.44 13.88
C GLU A 315 -21.00 -4.13 15.17
N GLU A 316 -21.89 -4.85 15.85
CA GLU A 316 -21.64 -5.53 17.12
C GLU A 316 -20.44 -6.45 17.05
N GLU A 317 -20.30 -7.17 15.93
CA GLU A 317 -19.21 -8.11 15.72
C GLU A 317 -17.85 -7.42 15.73
N TYR A 318 -17.74 -6.22 15.14
CA TYR A 318 -16.50 -5.44 15.16
C TYR A 318 -16.24 -4.83 16.54
N CYS A 319 -17.28 -4.37 17.23
CA CYS A 319 -17.15 -3.89 18.61
C CYS A 319 -16.64 -4.99 19.55
N VAL A 320 -17.21 -6.20 19.45
CA VAL A 320 -16.76 -7.37 20.23
C VAL A 320 -15.33 -7.76 19.86
N ALA A 321 -14.97 -7.75 18.58
CA ALA A 321 -13.61 -8.04 18.13
C ALA A 321 -12.60 -7.01 18.66
N ALA A 322 -12.95 -5.73 18.69
CA ALA A 322 -12.12 -4.67 19.26
C ALA A 322 -11.90 -4.87 20.77
N LEU A 323 -12.97 -5.15 21.53
CA LEU A 323 -12.89 -5.44 22.96
C LEU A 323 -12.06 -6.69 23.25
N TYR A 324 -12.25 -7.75 22.46
CA TYR A 324 -11.45 -8.97 22.57
C TYR A 324 -9.97 -8.67 22.29
N GLY A 325 -9.67 -7.96 21.20
CA GLY A 325 -8.30 -7.56 20.86
C GLY A 325 -7.64 -6.76 21.98
N MET A 326 -8.33 -5.79 22.56
CA MET A 326 -7.82 -4.98 23.69
C MET A 326 -7.62 -5.78 24.98
N SER A 327 -8.40 -6.86 25.19
CA SER A 327 -8.34 -7.68 26.41
C SER A 327 -7.10 -8.56 26.52
N ARG A 328 -6.49 -8.95 25.38
CA ARG A 328 -5.38 -9.90 25.32
C ARG A 328 -4.17 -9.41 26.14
N GLY A 329 -3.88 -10.14 27.22
CA GLY A 329 -2.74 -9.88 28.10
C GLY A 329 -2.75 -8.52 28.80
N SER A 330 -3.91 -7.85 28.93
CA SER A 330 -4.00 -6.47 29.45
C SER A 330 -4.75 -6.40 30.78
N LEU A 331 -4.02 -6.25 31.88
CA LEU A 331 -4.60 -5.97 33.20
C LEU A 331 -5.32 -4.61 33.24
N ARG A 332 -4.82 -3.62 32.48
CA ARG A 332 -5.43 -2.30 32.38
C ARG A 332 -6.81 -2.37 31.74
N PHE A 333 -6.99 -3.22 30.73
CA PHE A 333 -8.29 -3.43 30.09
C PHE A 333 -9.35 -3.86 31.12
N ARG A 334 -9.02 -4.77 32.03
CA ARG A 334 -9.97 -5.26 33.05
C ARG A 334 -10.58 -4.14 33.89
N GLY A 335 -9.77 -3.20 34.37
CA GLY A 335 -10.26 -2.06 35.15
C GLY A 335 -11.16 -1.15 34.33
N LEU A 336 -10.73 -0.80 33.12
CA LEU A 336 -11.48 0.06 32.20
C LEU A 336 -12.80 -0.58 31.75
N ALA A 337 -12.80 -1.87 31.43
CA ALA A 337 -13.98 -2.61 30.99
C ALA A 337 -15.04 -2.73 32.10
N ARG A 338 -14.62 -2.90 33.36
CA ARG A 338 -15.52 -2.88 34.52
C ARG A 338 -16.12 -1.49 34.72
N ALA A 339 -15.29 -0.44 34.68
CA ALA A 339 -15.75 0.95 34.81
C ALA A 339 -16.74 1.34 33.69
N ALA A 340 -16.50 0.88 32.47
CA ALA A 340 -17.39 1.10 31.33
C ALA A 340 -18.69 0.27 31.40
N GLY A 341 -18.78 -0.74 32.27
CA GLY A 341 -19.91 -1.66 32.33
C GLY A 341 -19.99 -2.59 31.11
N ALA A 342 -18.84 -3.04 30.60
CA ALA A 342 -18.75 -3.94 29.45
C ALA A 342 -19.38 -5.31 29.71
N GLU A 343 -19.38 -5.77 30.97
CA GLU A 343 -19.85 -7.10 31.37
C GLU A 343 -21.31 -7.36 30.95
N LYS A 344 -22.22 -6.41 31.23
CA LYS A 344 -23.64 -6.54 30.86
C LYS A 344 -23.85 -6.69 29.36
N VAL A 345 -23.08 -5.94 28.58
CA VAL A 345 -23.17 -5.93 27.11
C VAL A 345 -22.60 -7.23 26.54
N LEU A 346 -21.45 -7.69 27.04
CA LEU A 346 -20.82 -8.92 26.58
C LEU A 346 -21.61 -10.18 26.98
N LEU A 347 -22.27 -10.18 28.15
CA LEU A 347 -23.17 -11.28 28.54
C LEU A 347 -24.35 -11.40 27.59
N ARG A 348 -25.00 -10.28 27.24
CA ARG A 348 -26.08 -10.24 26.25
C ARG A 348 -25.65 -10.86 24.92
N VAL A 349 -24.45 -10.53 24.45
CA VAL A 349 -23.87 -11.12 23.23
C VAL A 349 -23.60 -12.61 23.38
N ALA A 350 -23.00 -13.03 24.51
CA ALA A 350 -22.61 -14.42 24.76
C ALA A 350 -23.80 -15.39 24.87
N GLU A 351 -24.95 -14.87 25.30
CA GLU A 351 -26.21 -15.61 25.54
C GLU A 351 -27.20 -15.49 24.36
N ALA A 352 -26.95 -14.62 23.38
CA ALA A 352 -27.81 -14.46 22.21
C ALA A 352 -27.95 -15.77 21.38
N GLY A 353 -29.16 -16.06 20.93
CA GLY A 353 -29.52 -17.26 20.17
C GLY A 353 -29.13 -17.23 18.67
N SER A 354 -28.83 -18.42 18.14
CA SER A 354 -28.64 -18.89 16.76
C SER A 354 -27.68 -18.21 15.76
N ALA A 355 -27.18 -16.97 15.95
CA ALA A 355 -26.29 -16.34 14.96
C ALA A 355 -24.94 -15.83 15.52
N GLY A 356 -23.83 -16.29 14.91
CA GLY A 356 -22.48 -15.76 15.10
C GLY A 356 -21.63 -16.43 16.21
N GLU A 357 -21.27 -17.70 16.03
CA GLU A 357 -20.46 -18.45 17.02
C GLU A 357 -19.12 -17.79 17.34
N VAL A 358 -18.45 -17.24 16.33
CA VAL A 358 -17.17 -16.54 16.49
C VAL A 358 -17.32 -15.33 17.41
N ARG A 359 -18.32 -14.47 17.16
CA ARG A 359 -18.65 -13.29 17.98
C ARG A 359 -18.93 -13.71 19.42
N ARG A 360 -19.71 -14.77 19.64
CA ARG A 360 -20.01 -15.29 21.00
C ARG A 360 -18.76 -15.82 21.69
N ARG A 361 -17.91 -16.56 20.99
CA ARG A 361 -16.63 -17.05 21.53
C ARG A 361 -15.73 -15.89 21.95
N MET A 362 -15.62 -14.85 21.13
CA MET A 362 -14.87 -13.63 21.46
C MET A 362 -15.46 -12.92 22.70
N ALA A 363 -16.78 -12.80 22.79
CA ALA A 363 -17.43 -12.20 23.97
C ALA A 363 -17.16 -13.01 25.25
N ARG A 364 -17.28 -14.34 25.19
CA ARG A 364 -16.97 -15.24 26.32
C ARG A 364 -15.51 -15.14 26.75
N ARG A 365 -14.57 -15.15 25.80
CA ARG A 365 -13.13 -14.97 26.10
C ARG A 365 -12.84 -13.61 26.73
N THR A 366 -13.46 -12.55 26.22
CA THR A 366 -13.33 -11.20 26.79
C THR A 366 -13.87 -11.16 28.23
N LEU A 367 -14.98 -11.84 28.52
CA LEU A 367 -15.54 -11.96 29.88
C LEU A 367 -14.59 -12.71 30.83
N ARG A 368 -13.96 -13.81 30.38
CA ARG A 368 -12.93 -14.53 31.15
C ARG A 368 -11.72 -13.64 31.46
N ALA A 369 -11.25 -12.89 30.46
CA ALA A 369 -10.16 -11.91 30.64
C ALA A 369 -10.52 -10.83 31.67
N MET A 370 -11.79 -10.38 31.73
CA MET A 370 -12.27 -9.45 32.76
C MET A 370 -12.36 -10.05 34.17
N ARG A 371 -12.49 -11.39 34.29
CA ARG A 371 -12.48 -12.12 35.56
C ARG A 371 -11.06 -12.41 36.05
N GLY A 372 -10.08 -12.42 35.15
CA GLY A 372 -8.69 -12.74 35.45
C GLY A 372 -8.44 -14.25 35.50
N GLU A 373 -9.28 -15.02 34.83
CA GLU A 373 -9.07 -16.45 34.59
C GLU A 373 -7.90 -16.61 33.60
N LYS A 374 -6.95 -17.51 33.87
CA LYS A 374 -5.84 -17.79 32.95
C LYS A 374 -6.39 -18.45 31.69
N GLU A 375 -5.88 -18.05 30.52
CA GLU A 375 -6.13 -18.79 29.29
C GLU A 375 -5.49 -20.19 29.45
N GLU A 376 -6.27 -21.25 29.23
CA GLU A 376 -5.71 -22.62 29.18
C GLU A 376 -4.86 -22.73 27.91
N GLU A 377 -3.58 -23.11 28.07
CA GLU A 377 -2.54 -23.11 27.02
C GLU A 377 -2.89 -23.98 25.79
N GLU A 378 -3.79 -24.96 25.94
CA GLU A 378 -4.21 -25.88 24.86
C GLU A 378 -5.00 -25.21 23.72
N GLU A 379 -5.62 -24.03 23.93
CA GLU A 379 -6.33 -23.31 22.86
C GLU A 379 -5.44 -22.32 22.09
N GLU A 380 -4.23 -22.02 22.58
CA GLU A 380 -3.31 -21.08 21.92
C GLU A 380 -2.52 -21.77 20.79
N GLU A 381 -2.17 -23.06 20.93
CA GLU A 381 -1.48 -23.85 19.89
C GLU A 381 -2.32 -24.01 18.61
N ALA A 382 -3.64 -24.18 18.71
CA ALA A 382 -4.51 -24.24 17.54
C ALA A 382 -4.63 -22.87 16.82
N VAL A 383 -4.42 -21.77 17.55
CA VAL A 383 -4.50 -20.38 17.05
C VAL A 383 -3.13 -19.89 16.55
N ALA A 384 -2.03 -20.40 17.12
CA ALA A 384 -0.65 -20.08 16.76
C ALA A 384 -0.13 -20.93 15.60
N ALA A 385 -0.54 -22.21 15.47
CA ALA A 385 -0.17 -23.06 14.33
C ALA A 385 -0.81 -22.61 13.00
N ALA A 386 -1.86 -21.77 13.05
CA ALA A 386 -2.51 -21.16 11.90
C ALA A 386 -2.07 -19.69 11.65
N ALA A 387 -1.10 -19.20 12.42
CA ALA A 387 -0.49 -17.90 12.21
C ALA A 387 0.73 -18.06 11.31
N ASP A 388 0.58 -17.79 10.01
CA ASP A 388 1.72 -17.36 9.21
C ASP A 388 2.42 -16.18 9.94
N GLU A 389 3.74 -16.08 9.79
CA GLU A 389 4.74 -15.30 10.55
C GLU A 389 4.45 -13.78 10.82
N ASP A 390 3.26 -13.27 10.53
CA ASP A 390 2.93 -11.85 10.44
C ASP A 390 2.03 -11.31 11.58
N GLY A 391 2.00 -11.96 12.76
CA GLY A 391 1.51 -11.35 14.02
C GLY A 391 0.18 -10.57 13.93
N SER A 392 -0.73 -11.02 13.06
CA SER A 392 -2.04 -10.40 12.85
C SER A 392 -3.07 -11.20 13.62
N VAL A 393 -3.81 -10.55 14.52
CA VAL A 393 -4.65 -11.18 15.57
C VAL A 393 -5.88 -11.91 15.03
N VAL A 394 -6.01 -12.11 13.72
CA VAL A 394 -7.33 -12.36 13.16
C VAL A 394 -7.33 -13.29 11.94
N SER A 395 -6.85 -14.51 12.15
CA SER A 395 -7.09 -15.62 11.22
C SER A 395 -8.51 -16.17 11.39
N ASP A 396 -8.93 -16.67 12.55
CA ASP A 396 -10.19 -17.44 12.61
C ASP A 396 -11.49 -16.64 12.43
N GLY A 397 -11.54 -15.38 12.87
CA GLY A 397 -12.73 -14.53 12.71
C GLY A 397 -12.73 -13.69 11.44
N LEU A 398 -11.62 -13.03 11.13
CA LEU A 398 -11.48 -12.14 9.96
C LEU A 398 -11.07 -12.88 8.67
N VAL A 399 -10.69 -14.16 8.66
CA VAL A 399 -10.59 -14.92 7.39
C VAL A 399 -11.97 -15.04 6.74
N SER A 400 -13.03 -15.20 7.53
CA SER A 400 -14.42 -15.17 7.04
C SER A 400 -14.82 -13.78 6.50
N PHE A 401 -14.27 -12.70 7.05
CA PHE A 401 -14.46 -11.34 6.55
C PHE A 401 -13.58 -11.01 5.34
N ARG A 402 -12.34 -11.53 5.29
CA ARG A 402 -11.46 -11.49 4.11
C ARG A 402 -12.12 -12.19 2.94
N ARG A 403 -12.78 -13.35 3.13
CA ARG A 403 -13.58 -14.01 2.07
C ARG A 403 -14.74 -13.15 1.59
N ARG A 404 -15.57 -12.61 2.50
CA ARG A 404 -16.69 -11.71 2.13
C ARG A 404 -16.24 -10.46 1.37
N TYR A 405 -15.05 -9.93 1.65
CA TYR A 405 -14.48 -8.81 0.89
C TYR A 405 -13.75 -9.23 -0.39
N LYS A 406 -13.16 -10.43 -0.44
CA LYS A 406 -12.55 -10.97 -1.67
C LYS A 406 -13.59 -11.12 -2.77
N ASP A 407 -14.85 -11.40 -2.42
CA ASP A 407 -15.96 -11.47 -3.38
C ASP A 407 -16.34 -10.09 -3.98
N PHE A 408 -16.06 -8.98 -3.29
CA PHE A 408 -16.18 -7.63 -3.86
C PHE A 408 -14.94 -7.19 -4.67
N GLY A 409 -13.77 -7.77 -4.38
CA GLY A 409 -12.52 -7.49 -5.10
C GLY A 409 -12.27 -8.36 -6.33
N ASN A 410 -13.02 -9.46 -6.47
CA ASN A 410 -12.85 -10.44 -7.55
C ASN A 410 -14.13 -10.68 -8.38
N GLY A 411 -15.16 -9.85 -8.19
CA GLY A 411 -16.32 -9.79 -9.06
C GLY A 411 -15.94 -9.18 -10.41
N SER A 412 -15.60 -10.05 -11.37
CA SER A 412 -15.71 -9.75 -12.78
C SER A 412 -17.06 -9.12 -13.10
N GLY A 413 -17.04 -7.87 -13.60
CA GLY A 413 -18.19 -7.22 -14.24
C GLY A 413 -19.09 -6.42 -13.30
N ALA A 414 -18.67 -5.21 -12.92
CA ALA A 414 -19.61 -4.12 -12.63
C ALA A 414 -18.98 -2.80 -13.07
N ASN A 415 -19.48 -2.32 -14.19
CA ASN A 415 -19.18 -1.04 -14.85
C ASN A 415 -18.78 0.08 -13.87
N SER A 416 -17.49 0.44 -13.85
CA SER A 416 -17.03 1.76 -13.38
C SER A 416 -16.67 2.63 -14.58
N ALA A 417 -17.62 2.75 -15.51
CA ALA A 417 -17.57 3.73 -16.59
C ALA A 417 -18.33 5.01 -16.19
N GLU A 418 -18.20 5.44 -14.94
CA GLU A 418 -18.48 6.82 -14.53
C GLU A 418 -17.37 7.23 -13.56
N PHE A 419 -16.25 7.61 -14.18
CA PHE A 419 -15.18 8.37 -13.56
C PHE A 419 -15.03 9.67 -14.33
#